data_AF-A0A3B9BXN4-F1
#
_entry.id   AF-A0A3B9BXN4-F1
#
_cell.length_a   1.000
_cell.length_b   1.000
_cell.length_c   1.000
_cell.angle_alpha   90.00
_cell.angle_beta   90.00
_cell.angle_gamma   90.00
#
_symmetry.space_group_name_H-M   'P 1'
#
loop_
_entity.id
_entity.type
_entity.pdbx_description
1 polymer ?
#
loop_
_entity_poly.entity_id
_entity_poly.type
_entity_poly.pdbx_seq_one_letter_code
_entity_poly.pdbx_strand_id
1 'polypeptide(L)' 'VNTFEWVIQTLVEVCGHEPEQAEQCTTIIHFKGKCSVRSADYETLKPMCESILERGIQATVEELVA' A
#
# COMPACT_ATOMS: atom_id res chain seq x y z
N VAL A 1 -7.28 -8.81 11.51
CA VAL A 1 -8.07 -7.83 10.72
C VAL A 1 -7.44 -6.48 10.93
N ASN A 2 -7.03 -5.81 9.85
CA ASN A 2 -6.48 -4.45 9.89
C ASN A 2 -7.64 -3.44 9.88
N THR A 3 -7.58 -2.40 10.72
CA THR A 3 -8.58 -1.32 10.70
C THR A 3 -8.34 -0.38 9.52
N PHE A 4 -9.37 0.36 9.13
CA PHE A 4 -9.29 1.30 8.01
C PHE A 4 -8.25 2.40 8.29
N GLU A 5 -8.31 3.01 9.47
CA GLU A 5 -7.33 4.02 9.92
C GLU A 5 -5.89 3.49 9.93
N TRP A 6 -5.69 2.23 10.34
CA TRP A 6 -4.35 1.63 10.35
C TRP A 6 -3.75 1.51 8.95
N VAL A 7 -4.55 1.12 7.96
CA VAL A 7 -4.10 1.03 6.57
C VAL A 7 -3.83 2.42 6.01
N ILE A 8 -4.72 3.40 6.25
CA ILE A 8 -4.52 4.80 5.80
C ILE A 8 -3.22 5.37 6.35
N GLN A 9 -3.01 5.30 7.67
CA GLN A 9 -1.80 5.79 8.31
C GLN A 9 -0.54 5.12 7.74
N THR A 10 -0.63 3.81 7.48
CA THR A 10 0.51 3.09 6.90
C THR A 10 0.86 3.59 5.50
N LEU A 11 -0.14 3.81 4.64
CA LEU A 11 0.09 4.31 3.29
C LEU A 11 0.66 5.74 3.28
N VAL A 12 0.22 6.59 4.21
CA VAL A 12 0.78 7.95 4.39
C VAL A 12 2.24 7.87 4.80
N GLU A 13 2.56 7.11 5.86
CA GLU A 13 3.91 7.07 6.42
C GLU A 13 4.94 6.34 5.53
N VAL A 14 4.55 5.22 4.91
CA VAL A 14 5.47 4.36 4.17
C VAL A 14 5.54 4.74 2.70
N CYS A 15 4.40 5.04 2.08
CA CYS A 15 4.30 5.31 0.65
C CYS A 15 4.26 6.81 0.32
N GLY A 16 4.23 7.68 1.33
CA GLY A 16 4.14 9.13 1.16
C GLY A 16 2.86 9.56 0.46
N HIS A 17 1.75 8.84 0.71
CA HIS A 17 0.44 9.24 0.19
C HIS A 17 -0.07 10.47 0.93
N GLU A 18 -0.78 11.34 0.22
CA GLU A 18 -1.67 12.29 0.89
C GLU A 18 -2.82 11.53 1.58
N PRO A 19 -3.38 12.05 2.69
CA PRO A 19 -4.44 11.35 3.43
C PRO A 19 -5.62 10.90 2.55
N GLU A 20 -6.05 11.75 1.62
CA GLU A 20 -7.13 11.44 0.69
C GLU A 20 -6.78 10.26 -0.26
N GLN A 21 -5.54 10.20 -0.74
CA GLN A 21 -5.09 9.09 -1.60
C GLN A 21 -5.03 7.77 -0.83
N ALA A 22 -4.55 7.82 0.41
CA ALA A 22 -4.50 6.67 1.30
C ALA A 22 -5.91 6.15 1.65
N GLU A 23 -6.86 7.06 1.90
CA GLU A 23 -8.27 6.73 2.12
C GLU A 23 -8.92 6.09 0.89
N GLN A 24 -8.71 6.66 -0.30
CA GLN A 24 -9.20 6.10 -1.56
C GLN A 24 -8.60 4.71 -1.82
N CYS A 25 -7.29 4.53 -1.63
CA CYS A 25 -6.64 3.22 -1.78
C CYS A 25 -7.21 2.20 -0.79
N THR A 26 -7.38 2.58 0.48
CA THR A 26 -7.95 1.70 1.52
C THR A 26 -9.39 1.31 1.18
N THR A 27 -10.19 2.25 0.67
CA THR A 27 -11.54 1.99 0.16
C THR A 27 -11.53 0.98 -0.99
N ILE A 28 -10.63 1.15 -1.95
CA ILE A 28 -10.49 0.23 -3.07
C ILE A 28 -10.10 -1.17 -2.58
N ILE A 29 -9.13 -1.29 -1.66
CA ILE A 29 -8.72 -2.57 -1.08
C ILE A 29 -9.89 -3.24 -0.38
N HIS A 30 -10.69 -2.49 0.40
CA HIS A 30 -11.83 -3.04 1.14
C HIS A 30 -12.88 -3.66 0.20
N PHE A 31 -13.22 -2.99 -0.89
CA PHE A 31 -14.29 -3.44 -1.80
C PHE A 31 -13.81 -4.33 -2.94
N LYS A 32 -12.56 -4.17 -3.40
CA LYS A 32 -12.01 -4.87 -4.58
C LYS A 32 -10.89 -5.86 -4.23
N GLY A 33 -10.49 -5.95 -2.97
CA GLY A 33 -9.46 -6.86 -2.46
C GLY A 33 -8.02 -6.41 -2.69
N LYS A 34 -7.73 -5.61 -3.72
CA LYS A 34 -6.39 -5.08 -4.00
C LYS A 34 -6.40 -3.71 -4.68
N CYS A 35 -5.30 -2.97 -4.55
CA CYS A 35 -5.08 -1.68 -5.17
C CYS A 35 -3.59 -1.52 -5.54
N SER A 36 -3.29 -0.80 -6.62
CA SER A 36 -1.91 -0.40 -6.95
C SER A 36 -1.54 0.84 -6.14
N VAL A 37 -0.55 0.69 -5.25
CA VAL A 37 -0.19 1.75 -4.28
C VAL A 37 0.87 2.71 -4.83
N ARG A 38 1.87 2.18 -5.54
CA ARG A 38 3.00 2.95 -6.09
C ARG A 38 3.62 2.19 -7.28
N SER A 39 4.17 2.94 -8.22
CA SER A 39 4.98 2.41 -9.33
C SER A 39 6.38 3.04 -9.27
N ALA A 40 7.40 2.22 -9.14
CA ALA A 40 8.81 2.59 -9.15
C ALA A 40 9.66 1.33 -9.48
N ASP A 41 10.98 1.46 -9.49
CA ASP A 41 11.88 0.32 -9.60
C ASP A 41 11.81 -0.60 -8.37
N TYR A 42 12.24 -1.85 -8.53
CA TYR A 42 12.18 -2.86 -7.47
C TYR A 42 12.98 -2.45 -6.22
N GLU A 43 14.13 -1.79 -6.37
CA GLU A 43 14.97 -1.40 -5.24
C GLU A 43 14.30 -0.32 -4.39
N THR A 44 13.53 0.57 -5.01
CA THR A 44 12.67 1.54 -4.33
C THR A 44 11.45 0.88 -3.68
N LEU A 45 10.78 -0.04 -4.38
CA LEU A 45 9.52 -0.64 -3.91
C LEU A 45 9.70 -1.68 -2.81
N LYS A 46 10.80 -2.45 -2.85
CA LYS A 46 11.09 -3.51 -1.88
C LYS A 46 11.04 -3.03 -0.42
N PRO A 47 11.79 -1.99 0.00
CA PRO A 47 11.77 -1.53 1.40
C PRO A 47 10.40 -1.00 1.83
N MET A 48 9.63 -0.39 0.92
CA MET A 48 8.25 0.03 1.20
C MET A 48 7.35 -1.19 1.44
N CYS A 49 7.45 -2.22 0.59
CA CYS A 49 6.68 -3.44 0.74
C CYS A 49 7.00 -4.16 2.06
N GLU A 50 8.29 -4.27 2.42
CA GLU A 50 8.73 -4.86 3.68
C GLU A 50 8.16 -4.10 4.89
N SER A 51 8.22 -2.77 4.86
CA SER A 51 7.64 -1.92 5.92
C SER A 51 6.12 -2.11 6.10
N ILE A 52 5.39 -2.34 5.02
CA ILE A 52 3.94 -2.63 5.06
C ILE A 52 3.68 -4.02 5.65
N LEU A 53 4.50 -5.01 5.27
CA LEU A 53 4.41 -6.38 5.77
C LEU A 53 4.72 -6.46 7.27
N GLU A 54 5.72 -5.72 7.76
CA GLU A 54 6.05 -5.62 9.19
C GLU A 54 4.90 -5.05 10.02
N ARG A 55 4.05 -4.22 9.42
CA ARG A 55 2.83 -3.66 10.03
C ARG A 55 1.62 -4.60 9.95
N GLY A 56 1.81 -5.83 9.48
CA GLY A 56 0.78 -6.86 9.37
C GLY A 56 -0.20 -6.65 8.21
N ILE A 57 0.14 -5.81 7.23
CA ILE A 57 -0.66 -5.56 6.04
C ILE A 57 -0.09 -6.36 4.87
N GLN A 58 -0.98 -7.04 4.12
CA GLN A 58 -0.56 -7.80 2.95
C GLN A 58 -0.22 -6.86 1.79
N ALA A 59 1.00 -6.96 1.28
CA ALA A 59 1.48 -6.23 0.13
C ALA A 59 2.41 -7.11 -0.71
N THR A 60 2.46 -6.85 -2.02
CA THR A 60 3.33 -7.53 -2.98
C THR A 60 3.90 -6.52 -3.98
N VAL A 61 5.08 -6.81 -4.52
CA VAL A 61 5.65 -6.10 -5.67
C VAL A 61 5.41 -6.97 -6.91
N GLU A 62 4.74 -6.42 -7.91
CA GLU A 62 4.41 -7.11 -9.16
C GLU A 62 5.14 -6.43 -10.34
N GLU A 63 5.76 -7.22 -11.21
CA GLU A 63 6.32 -6.71 -12.46
C GLU A 63 5.19 -6.59 -13.50
N LEU A 64 5.02 -5.39 -14.06
CA LEU A 64 4.02 -5.15 -15.09
C LEU A 64 4.59 -5.59 -16.43
N VAL A 65 4.15 -6.75 -16.91
CA VAL A 65 4.43 -7.21 -18.27
C VAL A 65 3.41 -6.55 -19.21
N ALA A 66 3.89 -5.79 -20.19
CA ALA A 66 3.07 -5.13 -21.21
C ALA A 66 2.52 -6.13 -22.25
#